data_AF-S6UUR7-F1
#
_entry.id   AF-S6UUR7-F1
#
_cell.length_a   1.000
_cell.length_b   1.000
_cell.length_c   1.000
_cell.angle_alpha   90.00
_cell.angle_beta   90.00
_cell.angle_gamma   90.00
#
_symmetry.space_group_name_H-M   'P 1'
#
loop_
_entity.id
_entity.type
_entity.pdbx_description
1 polymer ?
#
loop_
_entity_poly.entity_id
_entity_poly.type
_entity_poly.pdbx_seq_one_letter_code
_entity_poly.pdbx_strand_id
1 'polypeptide(L)'
;GVRPDMVTDQTSAHDPLNGYLPKGWTWDEYRARSVSEPAEVVKAAKQSMAEHVEAMLAFQQAGIPTFDYGNNIRQMAKEVGVANAFDFPGFVPAYIRPLFCRGIGPFRWAALSGDPQDIYKTDAKVKELIPDDDHLHNWLDMARERISFQGLPARICWVGLGQRAKLGLAFNEMVRSGEL
;
A
#
# COMPACT_ATOMS: atom_id res chain seq x y z
N GLY A 1 -16.35 4.40 -23.66
CA GLY A 1 -14.91 4.46 -23.35
C GLY A 1 -14.68 5.42 -22.21
N VAL A 2 -14.99 5.00 -20.98
CA VAL A 2 -14.56 5.74 -19.77
C VAL A 2 -13.03 5.76 -19.76
N ARG A 3 -12.44 6.91 -19.46
CA ARG A 3 -11.00 7.11 -19.52
C ARG A 3 -10.50 7.62 -18.17
N PRO A 4 -10.13 6.74 -17.23
CA PRO A 4 -9.48 7.17 -16.00
C PRO A 4 -8.11 7.77 -16.29
N ASP A 5 -7.60 8.57 -15.35
CA ASP A 5 -6.27 9.16 -15.47
C ASP A 5 -5.15 8.22 -14.95
N MET A 6 -5.51 7.20 -14.16
CA MET A 6 -4.61 6.13 -13.71
C MET A 6 -5.38 4.82 -13.52
N VAL A 7 -4.69 3.70 -13.73
CA VAL A 7 -5.20 2.34 -13.45
C VAL A 7 -4.17 1.54 -12.65
N THR A 8 -4.65 0.87 -11.61
CA THR A 8 -3.86 -0.05 -10.78
C THR A 8 -4.80 -1.06 -10.14
N ASP A 9 -4.24 -2.09 -9.51
CA ASP A 9 -5.00 -3.06 -8.71
C ASP A 9 -4.34 -3.31 -7.34
N GLN A 10 -5.17 -3.59 -6.33
CA GLN A 10 -4.75 -3.97 -4.99
C GLN A 10 -5.65 -5.07 -4.39
N THR A 11 -6.32 -5.86 -5.22
CA THR A 11 -6.91 -7.12 -4.76
C THR A 11 -5.83 -8.02 -4.12
N SER A 12 -6.23 -9.02 -3.34
CA SER A 12 -5.27 -9.98 -2.76
C SER A 12 -4.88 -11.07 -3.77
N ALA A 13 -4.48 -10.67 -4.99
CA ALA A 13 -4.11 -11.58 -6.08
C ALA A 13 -2.92 -12.50 -5.78
N HIS A 14 -2.12 -12.17 -4.77
CA HIS A 14 -0.99 -12.97 -4.30
C HIS A 14 -1.44 -14.31 -3.66
N ASP A 15 -2.71 -14.40 -3.24
CA ASP A 15 -3.33 -15.63 -2.74
C ASP A 15 -4.55 -15.98 -3.61
N PRO A 16 -4.38 -16.74 -4.71
CA PRO A 16 -5.50 -17.12 -5.58
C PRO A 16 -6.55 -18.02 -4.90
N LEU A 17 -6.26 -18.61 -3.73
CA LEU A 17 -7.20 -19.48 -3.03
C LEU A 17 -8.13 -18.71 -2.10
N ASN A 18 -7.62 -17.65 -1.44
CA ASN A 18 -8.37 -16.89 -0.43
C ASN A 18 -8.50 -15.39 -0.71
N GLY A 19 -7.76 -14.84 -1.66
CA GLY A 19 -7.65 -13.40 -1.88
C GLY A 19 -8.33 -12.83 -3.13
N TYR A 20 -8.80 -13.66 -4.06
CA TYR A 20 -9.37 -13.18 -5.33
C TYR A 20 -10.65 -13.91 -5.70
N LEU A 21 -11.77 -13.20 -5.64
CA LEU A 21 -13.08 -13.73 -5.97
C LEU A 21 -13.19 -14.00 -7.49
N PRO A 22 -13.41 -15.26 -7.94
CA PRO A 22 -13.61 -15.55 -9.35
C PRO A 22 -14.83 -14.83 -9.93
N LYS A 23 -14.75 -14.40 -11.19
CA LYS A 23 -15.84 -13.72 -11.88
C LYS A 23 -17.08 -14.62 -11.92
N GLY A 24 -18.24 -14.04 -11.57
CA GLY A 24 -19.53 -14.74 -11.58
C GLY A 24 -19.83 -15.54 -10.32
N TRP A 25 -18.91 -15.62 -9.36
CA TRP A 25 -19.13 -16.31 -8.08
C TRP A 25 -19.59 -15.32 -7.01
N THR A 26 -20.31 -15.84 -6.02
CA THR A 26 -20.58 -15.08 -4.78
C THR A 26 -19.47 -15.32 -3.75
N TRP A 27 -19.37 -14.42 -2.76
CA TRP A 27 -18.37 -14.59 -1.69
C TRP A 27 -18.60 -15.87 -0.89
N ASP A 28 -19.85 -16.22 -0.59
CA ASP A 28 -20.18 -17.43 0.19
C ASP A 28 -19.85 -18.71 -0.60
N GLU A 29 -20.18 -18.75 -1.90
CA GLU A 29 -19.80 -19.85 -2.79
C GLU A 29 -18.29 -20.02 -2.87
N TYR A 30 -17.57 -18.90 -3.05
CA TYR A 30 -16.12 -18.87 -3.07
C TYR A 30 -15.51 -19.44 -1.78
N ARG A 31 -15.95 -18.96 -0.61
CA ARG A 31 -15.46 -19.44 0.69
C ARG A 31 -15.76 -20.93 0.91
N ALA A 32 -16.94 -21.41 0.52
CA ALA A 32 -17.29 -22.82 0.61
C ALA A 32 -16.40 -23.69 -0.31
N ARG A 33 -16.23 -23.28 -1.57
CA ARG A 33 -15.40 -24.00 -2.54
C ARG A 33 -13.91 -23.94 -2.24
N SER A 34 -13.41 -22.90 -1.58
CA SER A 34 -12.00 -22.86 -1.14
C SER A 34 -11.66 -24.01 -0.18
N VAL A 35 -12.65 -24.56 0.52
CA VAL A 35 -12.48 -25.73 1.40
C VAL A 35 -12.66 -27.04 0.63
N SER A 36 -13.71 -27.16 -0.19
CA SER A 36 -14.03 -28.43 -0.87
C SER A 36 -13.22 -28.69 -2.14
N GLU A 37 -12.87 -27.64 -2.90
CA GLU A 37 -12.30 -27.71 -4.24
C GLU A 37 -11.17 -26.67 -4.46
N PRO A 38 -10.13 -26.63 -3.59
CA PRO A 38 -9.14 -25.55 -3.60
C PRO A 38 -8.39 -25.38 -4.93
N ALA A 39 -8.12 -26.48 -5.64
CA ALA A 39 -7.45 -26.42 -6.94
C ALA A 39 -8.30 -25.73 -8.02
N GLU A 40 -9.60 -25.99 -8.04
CA GLU A 40 -10.53 -25.35 -9.00
C GLU A 40 -10.73 -23.87 -8.66
N VAL A 41 -10.75 -23.51 -7.37
CA VAL A 41 -10.79 -22.10 -6.95
C VAL A 41 -9.56 -21.35 -7.44
N VAL A 42 -8.36 -21.88 -7.20
CA VAL A 42 -7.10 -21.25 -7.66
C VAL A 42 -7.11 -21.06 -9.17
N LYS A 43 -7.57 -22.06 -9.93
CA LYS A 43 -7.67 -21.99 -11.38
C LYS A 43 -8.66 -20.92 -11.84
N ALA A 44 -9.86 -20.89 -11.25
CA ALA A 44 -10.91 -19.92 -11.58
C ALA A 44 -10.50 -18.49 -11.22
N ALA A 45 -9.82 -18.31 -10.08
CA ALA A 45 -9.27 -17.03 -9.65
C ALA A 45 -8.22 -16.53 -10.63
N LYS A 46 -7.22 -17.37 -11.00
CA LYS A 46 -6.20 -16.99 -11.98
C LYS A 46 -6.77 -16.66 -13.36
N GLN A 47 -7.78 -17.41 -13.83
CA GLN A 47 -8.47 -17.10 -15.08
C GLN A 47 -9.16 -15.73 -15.03
N SER A 48 -9.75 -15.38 -13.88
CA SER A 48 -10.39 -14.08 -13.66
C SER A 48 -9.35 -12.95 -13.55
N MET A 49 -8.17 -13.21 -12.96
CA MET A 49 -7.05 -12.27 -12.96
C MET A 49 -6.51 -12.02 -14.37
N ALA A 50 -6.48 -13.02 -15.24
CA ALA A 50 -6.05 -12.87 -16.62
C ALA A 50 -6.95 -11.87 -17.38
N GLU A 51 -8.27 -12.07 -17.32
CA GLU A 51 -9.23 -11.13 -17.94
C GLU A 51 -9.10 -9.71 -17.36
N HIS A 52 -8.87 -9.59 -16.05
CA HIS A 52 -8.63 -8.30 -15.39
C HIS A 52 -7.34 -7.63 -15.91
N VAL A 53 -6.24 -8.38 -16.02
CA VAL A 53 -4.96 -7.85 -16.53
C VAL A 53 -5.06 -7.47 -18.01
N GLU A 54 -5.80 -8.21 -18.82
CA GLU A 54 -6.09 -7.83 -20.21
C GLU A 54 -6.82 -6.48 -20.29
N ALA A 55 -7.76 -6.22 -19.38
CA ALA A 55 -8.41 -4.92 -19.29
C ALA A 55 -7.43 -3.80 -18.86
N MET A 56 -6.54 -4.07 -17.91
CA MET A 56 -5.48 -3.13 -17.53
C MET A 56 -4.54 -2.81 -18.71
N LEU A 57 -4.16 -3.82 -19.49
CA LEU A 57 -3.35 -3.67 -20.70
C LEU A 57 -4.08 -2.82 -21.75
N ALA A 58 -5.40 -3.01 -21.92
CA ALA A 58 -6.19 -2.19 -22.83
C ALA A 58 -6.18 -0.70 -22.41
N PHE A 59 -6.25 -0.40 -21.10
CA PHE A 59 -6.10 0.97 -20.60
C PHE A 59 -4.69 1.53 -20.85
N GLN A 60 -3.66 0.73 -20.64
CA GLN A 60 -2.28 1.12 -20.97
C GLN A 60 -2.13 1.47 -22.46
N GLN A 61 -2.68 0.65 -23.35
CA GLN A 61 -2.67 0.89 -24.80
C GLN A 61 -3.44 2.16 -25.19
N ALA A 62 -4.45 2.55 -24.42
CA ALA A 62 -5.15 3.83 -24.56
C ALA A 62 -4.37 5.04 -23.99
N GLY A 63 -3.10 4.85 -23.60
CA GLY A 63 -2.21 5.88 -23.09
C GLY A 63 -2.49 6.25 -21.63
N ILE A 64 -3.13 5.39 -20.85
CA ILE A 64 -3.41 5.62 -19.43
C ILE A 64 -2.25 5.06 -18.60
N PRO A 65 -1.62 5.85 -17.71
CA PRO A 65 -0.66 5.35 -16.74
C PRO A 65 -1.24 4.16 -15.95
N THR A 66 -0.70 2.99 -16.26
CA THR A 66 -1.14 1.72 -15.67
C THR A 66 0.06 1.11 -14.97
N PHE A 67 -0.14 0.61 -13.75
CA PHE A 67 0.94 0.02 -12.96
C PHE A 67 0.41 -1.06 -12.02
N ASP A 68 1.31 -1.95 -11.62
CA ASP A 68 1.06 -2.98 -10.61
C ASP A 68 1.45 -2.48 -9.22
N TYR A 69 0.57 -2.69 -8.25
CA TYR A 69 0.75 -2.24 -6.86
C TYR A 69 1.19 -3.35 -5.91
N GLY A 70 2.02 -4.29 -6.41
CA GLY A 70 2.73 -5.23 -5.56
C GLY A 70 1.90 -6.40 -5.03
N ASN A 71 0.77 -6.72 -5.66
CA ASN A 71 -0.04 -7.89 -5.32
C ASN A 71 0.21 -9.10 -6.22
N ASN A 72 1.19 -9.03 -7.14
CA ASN A 72 1.59 -10.10 -8.03
C ASN A 72 0.57 -10.49 -9.13
N ILE A 73 -0.46 -9.67 -9.39
CA ILE A 73 -1.52 -9.99 -10.36
C ILE A 73 -0.98 -10.24 -11.78
N ARG A 74 0.06 -9.50 -12.20
CA ARG A 74 0.72 -9.71 -13.50
C ARG A 74 1.32 -11.11 -13.65
N GLN A 75 1.92 -11.62 -12.58
CA GLN A 75 2.50 -12.96 -12.58
C GLN A 75 1.40 -14.03 -12.66
N MET A 76 0.30 -13.84 -11.92
CA MET A 76 -0.84 -14.76 -11.95
C MET A 76 -1.47 -14.83 -13.35
N ALA A 77 -1.64 -13.68 -14.01
CA ALA A 77 -2.14 -13.61 -15.39
C ALA A 77 -1.17 -14.23 -16.41
N LYS A 78 0.14 -13.98 -16.27
CA LYS A 78 1.17 -14.57 -17.13
C LYS A 78 1.15 -16.10 -17.10
N GLU A 79 1.00 -16.68 -15.92
CA GLU A 79 0.97 -18.13 -15.72
C GLU A 79 -0.18 -18.83 -16.44
N VAL A 80 -1.25 -18.11 -16.77
CA VAL A 80 -2.43 -18.65 -17.46
C VAL A 80 -2.64 -18.09 -18.87
N GLY A 81 -1.60 -17.48 -19.46
CA GLY A 81 -1.55 -17.21 -20.89
C GLY A 81 -1.45 -15.75 -21.33
N VAL A 82 -1.49 -14.77 -20.40
CA VAL A 82 -1.31 -13.35 -20.76
C VAL A 82 0.18 -13.06 -20.93
N ALA A 83 0.73 -13.37 -22.12
CA ALA A 83 2.16 -13.32 -22.39
C ALA A 83 2.79 -11.95 -22.14
N ASN A 84 2.03 -10.88 -22.36
CA ASN A 84 2.44 -9.49 -22.22
C ASN A 84 1.94 -8.84 -20.91
N ALA A 85 1.59 -9.64 -19.90
CA ALA A 85 1.14 -9.15 -18.58
C ALA A 85 2.12 -8.19 -17.88
N PHE A 86 3.40 -8.20 -18.28
CA PHE A 86 4.45 -7.34 -17.72
C PHE A 86 4.71 -6.07 -18.52
N ASP A 87 3.90 -5.76 -19.54
CA ASP A 87 4.05 -4.52 -20.33
C ASP A 87 3.85 -3.27 -19.48
N PHE A 88 3.05 -3.33 -18.40
CA PHE A 88 2.98 -2.26 -17.40
C PHE A 88 3.91 -2.51 -16.20
N PRO A 89 4.59 -1.46 -15.70
CA PRO A 89 5.60 -1.60 -14.67
C PRO A 89 5.01 -1.83 -13.27
N GLY A 90 5.85 -2.26 -12.34
CA GLY A 90 5.51 -2.21 -10.91
C GLY A 90 5.71 -0.80 -10.36
N PHE A 91 4.96 -0.44 -9.31
CA PHE A 91 5.04 0.89 -8.70
C PHE A 91 6.43 1.21 -8.12
N VAL A 92 7.18 0.19 -7.67
CA VAL A 92 8.55 0.40 -7.14
C VAL A 92 9.50 0.91 -8.21
N PRO A 93 9.76 0.19 -9.33
CA PRO A 93 10.61 0.71 -10.39
C PRO A 93 10.08 1.99 -11.03
N ALA A 94 8.76 2.18 -11.09
CA ALA A 94 8.15 3.34 -11.76
C ALA A 94 8.24 4.62 -10.92
N TYR A 95 8.00 4.55 -9.61
CA TYR A 95 7.78 5.75 -8.77
C TYR A 95 8.61 5.76 -7.47
N ILE A 96 8.71 4.62 -6.78
CA ILE A 96 9.19 4.61 -5.38
C ILE A 96 10.70 4.42 -5.26
N ARG A 97 11.37 3.79 -6.23
CA ARG A 97 12.81 3.47 -6.14
C ARG A 97 13.70 4.68 -5.78
N PRO A 98 13.48 5.90 -6.31
CA PRO A 98 14.27 7.07 -5.90
C PRO A 98 14.16 7.43 -4.41
N LEU A 99 13.04 7.12 -3.76
CA LEU A 99 12.90 7.28 -2.30
C LEU A 99 13.76 6.25 -1.56
N PHE A 100 13.70 4.98 -2.00
CA PHE A 100 14.49 3.91 -1.41
C PHE A 100 16.00 4.14 -1.51
N CYS A 101 16.48 4.76 -2.59
CA CYS A 101 17.90 5.13 -2.75
C CYS A 101 18.40 6.09 -1.65
N ARG A 102 17.50 6.82 -0.98
CA ARG A 102 17.82 7.72 0.15
C ARG A 102 17.47 7.12 1.52
N GLY A 103 17.17 5.83 1.55
CA GLY A 103 16.69 5.15 2.76
C GLY A 103 15.30 5.60 3.22
N ILE A 104 14.55 6.35 2.39
CA ILE A 104 13.18 6.76 2.71
C ILE A 104 12.27 5.56 2.54
N GLY A 105 11.36 5.35 3.49
CA GLY A 105 10.40 4.25 3.44
C GLY A 105 9.31 4.41 4.48
N PRO A 106 8.41 3.42 4.62
CA PRO A 106 7.21 3.51 5.45
C PRO A 106 7.50 3.40 6.96
N PHE A 107 8.28 4.35 7.48
CA PHE A 107 8.63 4.48 8.90
C PHE A 107 7.38 4.85 9.71
N ARG A 108 7.24 4.24 10.90
CA ARG A 108 6.04 4.35 11.72
C ARG A 108 6.34 4.22 13.20
N TRP A 109 5.46 4.76 14.03
CA TRP A 109 5.46 4.59 15.49
C TRP A 109 4.03 4.52 16.01
N ALA A 110 3.87 4.04 17.25
CA ALA A 110 2.60 3.91 17.94
C ALA A 110 2.74 4.33 19.41
N ALA A 111 1.72 4.96 19.97
CA ALA A 111 1.66 5.37 21.37
C ALA A 111 1.09 4.24 22.23
N LEU A 112 1.92 3.64 23.09
CA LEU A 112 1.50 2.54 23.97
C LEU A 112 0.55 2.98 25.09
N SER A 113 0.52 4.28 25.40
CA SER A 113 -0.44 4.90 26.32
C SER A 113 -1.89 4.73 25.87
N GLY A 114 -2.12 4.60 24.55
CA GLY A 114 -3.45 4.69 23.95
C GLY A 114 -3.97 6.12 23.80
N ASP A 115 -3.22 7.14 24.23
CA ASP A 115 -3.63 8.55 24.14
C ASP A 115 -3.28 9.14 22.76
N PRO A 116 -4.27 9.63 21.98
CA PRO A 116 -3.99 10.28 20.70
C PRO A 116 -3.14 11.55 20.81
N GLN A 117 -3.10 12.20 21.98
CA GLN A 117 -2.26 13.38 22.19
C GLN A 117 -0.78 13.08 22.01
N ASP A 118 -0.33 11.85 22.31
CA ASP A 118 1.08 11.48 22.12
C ASP A 118 1.46 11.42 20.63
N ILE A 119 0.52 11.03 19.76
CA ILE A 119 0.72 11.14 18.32
C ILE A 119 0.73 12.62 17.88
N TYR A 120 -0.12 13.48 18.42
CA TYR A 120 -0.10 14.89 18.06
C TYR A 120 1.17 15.63 18.54
N LYS A 121 1.69 15.27 19.72
CA LYS A 121 2.98 15.78 20.20
C LYS A 121 4.13 15.30 19.32
N THR A 122 4.14 14.02 18.93
CA THR A 122 5.17 13.50 18.01
C THR A 122 5.05 14.12 16.62
N ASP A 123 3.86 14.36 16.09
CA ASP A 123 3.64 15.10 14.83
C ASP A 123 4.28 16.50 14.90
N ALA A 124 4.05 17.24 16.01
CA ALA A 124 4.66 18.55 16.23
C ALA A 124 6.19 18.47 16.34
N LYS A 125 6.72 17.47 17.07
CA LYS A 125 8.16 17.26 17.20
C LYS A 125 8.82 16.94 15.85
N VAL A 126 8.15 16.19 14.97
CA VAL A 126 8.67 15.90 13.63
C VAL A 126 8.82 17.20 12.83
N LYS A 127 7.81 18.08 12.86
CA LYS A 127 7.87 19.39 12.16
C LYS A 127 9.00 20.28 12.71
N GLU A 128 9.21 20.28 14.02
CA GLU A 128 10.32 21.00 14.66
C GLU A 128 11.68 20.49 14.18
N LEU A 129 11.85 19.17 14.08
CA LEU A 129 13.13 18.56 13.74
C LEU A 129 13.44 18.54 12.24
N ILE A 130 12.41 18.70 11.40
CA ILE A 130 12.51 18.72 9.94
C ILE A 130 11.71 19.92 9.42
N PRO A 131 12.19 21.16 9.66
CA PRO A 131 11.40 22.37 9.40
C PRO A 131 11.23 22.69 7.91
N ASP A 132 12.20 22.30 7.08
CA ASP A 132 12.28 22.71 5.66
C ASP A 132 11.69 21.69 4.68
N ASP A 133 10.73 20.87 5.11
CA ASP A 133 10.05 19.86 4.28
C ASP A 133 8.54 20.10 4.25
N ASP A 134 8.11 21.03 3.39
CA ASP A 134 6.70 21.41 3.22
C ASP A 134 5.80 20.21 2.91
N HIS A 135 6.30 19.25 2.13
CA HIS A 135 5.54 18.05 1.79
C HIS A 135 5.31 17.17 3.01
N LEU A 136 6.35 16.96 3.84
CA LEU A 136 6.23 16.24 5.09
C LEU A 136 5.27 16.94 6.07
N HIS A 137 5.30 18.27 6.14
CA HIS A 137 4.42 19.03 7.03
C HIS A 137 2.96 18.89 6.60
N ASN A 138 2.69 19.08 5.30
CA ASN A 138 1.36 18.87 4.74
C ASN A 138 0.88 17.41 4.91
N TRP A 139 1.78 16.43 4.79
CA TRP A 139 1.46 15.03 5.09
C TRP A 139 0.95 14.85 6.52
N LEU A 140 1.62 15.42 7.52
CA LEU A 140 1.21 15.34 8.92
C LEU A 140 -0.13 16.06 9.17
N ASP A 141 -0.34 17.23 8.56
CA ASP A 141 -1.61 17.97 8.67
C ASP A 141 -2.77 17.17 8.10
N MET A 142 -2.64 16.68 6.87
CA MET A 142 -3.64 15.82 6.25
C MET A 142 -3.86 14.54 7.06
N ALA A 143 -2.80 13.93 7.57
CA ALA A 143 -2.91 12.70 8.36
C ALA A 143 -3.61 12.91 9.70
N ARG A 144 -3.60 14.13 10.26
CA ARG A 144 -4.41 14.49 11.43
C ARG A 144 -5.87 14.75 11.07
N GLU A 145 -6.13 15.44 9.96
CA GLU A 145 -7.48 15.82 9.56
C GLU A 145 -8.28 14.67 8.92
N ARG A 146 -7.59 13.73 8.26
CA ARG A 146 -8.20 12.75 7.35
C ARG A 146 -8.06 11.30 7.79
N ILE A 147 -7.24 11.00 8.79
CA ILE A 147 -7.00 9.63 9.25
C ILE A 147 -7.45 9.49 10.71
N SER A 148 -8.53 8.73 10.93
CA SER A 148 -8.94 8.32 12.27
C SER A 148 -8.06 7.18 12.77
N PHE A 149 -7.73 7.20 14.06
CA PHE A 149 -6.96 6.12 14.68
C PHE A 149 -7.75 4.81 14.76
N GLN A 150 -7.02 3.68 14.75
CA GLN A 150 -7.56 2.33 14.92
C GLN A 150 -6.73 1.58 15.96
N GLY A 151 -7.34 1.20 17.08
CA GLY A 151 -6.60 0.60 18.21
C GLY A 151 -5.68 1.64 18.86
N LEU A 152 -4.41 1.29 19.08
CA LEU A 152 -3.42 2.25 19.57
C LEU A 152 -3.23 3.38 18.54
N PRO A 153 -3.25 4.66 18.97
CA PRO A 153 -2.88 5.76 18.10
C PRO A 153 -1.50 5.54 17.50
N ALA A 154 -1.40 5.66 16.17
CA ALA A 154 -0.18 5.41 15.43
C ALA A 154 -0.04 6.38 14.26
N ARG A 155 1.20 6.62 13.86
CA ARG A 155 1.52 7.49 12.71
C ARG A 155 2.46 6.77 11.76
N ILE A 156 2.15 6.90 10.48
CA ILE A 156 3.04 6.58 9.37
C ILE A 156 3.64 7.89 8.84
N CYS A 157 4.94 7.94 8.63
CA CYS A 157 5.62 9.12 8.08
C CYS A 157 6.88 8.67 7.32
N TRP A 158 6.98 9.00 6.04
CA TRP A 158 8.08 8.53 5.20
C TRP A 158 9.33 9.39 5.43
N VAL A 159 10.31 8.82 6.14
CA VAL A 159 11.58 9.49 6.44
C VAL A 159 12.79 8.60 6.11
N GLY A 160 13.91 9.27 5.81
CA GLY A 160 15.12 8.67 5.26
C GLY A 160 16.21 8.29 6.27
N LEU A 161 17.36 7.90 5.71
CA LEU A 161 18.59 7.74 6.48
C LEU A 161 18.92 9.04 7.24
N GLY A 162 19.39 8.93 8.48
CA GLY A 162 19.63 10.07 9.37
C GLY A 162 18.38 10.53 10.10
N GLN A 163 17.33 10.92 9.36
CA GLN A 163 16.07 11.41 9.95
C GLN A 163 15.42 10.39 10.89
N ARG A 164 15.42 9.10 10.53
CA ARG A 164 14.87 8.02 11.37
C ARG A 164 15.50 7.98 12.77
N ALA A 165 16.82 8.03 12.85
CA ALA A 165 17.53 8.00 14.12
C ALA A 165 17.31 9.29 14.93
N LYS A 166 17.31 10.45 14.26
CA LYS A 166 17.02 11.75 14.88
C LYS A 166 15.64 11.76 15.54
N LEU A 167 14.60 11.31 14.83
CA LEU A 167 13.25 11.19 15.37
C LEU A 167 13.16 10.18 16.50
N GLY A 168 13.75 9.00 16.33
CA GLY A 168 13.72 7.94 17.36
C GLY A 168 14.33 8.40 18.70
N LEU A 169 15.48 9.08 18.65
CA LEU A 169 16.11 9.63 19.86
C LEU A 169 15.29 10.74 20.50
N ALA A 170 14.69 11.63 19.69
CA ALA A 170 13.82 12.68 20.20
C ALA A 170 12.55 12.13 20.86
N PHE A 171 11.89 11.15 20.25
CA PHE A 171 10.73 10.50 20.84
C PHE A 171 11.08 9.80 22.15
N ASN A 172 12.23 9.12 22.20
CA ASN A 172 12.71 8.49 23.44
C ASN A 172 12.99 9.53 24.54
N GLU A 173 13.51 10.70 24.18
CA GLU A 173 13.67 11.80 25.13
C GLU A 173 12.34 12.33 25.65
N MET A 174 11.33 12.48 24.78
CA MET A 174 10.00 12.92 25.19
C MET A 174 9.34 11.91 26.15
N VAL A 175 9.56 10.61 25.95
CA VAL A 175 9.15 9.58 26.91
C VAL A 175 9.90 9.74 28.25
N ARG A 176 11.22 9.95 28.21
CA ARG A 176 12.04 10.11 29.41
C ARG A 176 11.62 11.35 30.23
N SER A 177 11.22 12.43 29.58
CA SER A 177 10.80 13.67 30.23
C SER A 177 9.34 13.65 30.73
N GLY A 178 8.55 12.64 30.33
CA GLY A 178 7.11 12.57 30.60
C GLY A 178 6.27 13.49 29.72
N GLU A 179 6.85 14.00 28.62
CA GLU A 179 6.08 14.66 27.57
C GLU A 179 5.21 13.65 26.81
N LEU A 180 5.69 12.41 26.63
CA LEU A 180 4.95 11.23 26.15
C LEU A 180 4.80 10.17 27.24
#